data_AF-A0A4R8DMV1-F1
#
_entry.id   AF-A0A4R8DMV1-F1
#
_cell.length_a   1.000
_cell.length_b   1.000
_cell.length_c   1.000
_cell.angle_alpha   90.00
_cell.angle_beta   90.00
_cell.angle_gamma   90.00
#
_symmetry.space_group_name_H-M   'P 1'
#
loop_
_entity.id
_entity.type
_entity.pdbx_description
1 polymer ?
#
loop_
_entity_poly.entity_id
_entity_poly.type
_entity_poly.pdbx_seq_one_letter_code
_entity_poly.pdbx_strand_id
1 'polypeptide(L)' 'MASDRASLPVPEFDLLPARCLPSRIQALDVQQVEQLIGYERNHAQRLEVLNVLEHRRVQLR' A
#
# COMPACT_ATOMS: atom_id res chain seq x y z
N MET A 1 13.45 -14.17 -5.79
CA MET A 1 13.45 -13.66 -4.41
C MET A 1 12.06 -13.09 -4.15
N ALA A 2 11.13 -13.90 -3.62
CA ALA A 2 9.71 -13.59 -3.50
C ALA A 2 9.31 -13.30 -2.04
N SER A 3 10.22 -12.71 -1.26
CA SER A 3 10.08 -12.65 0.20
C SER A 3 9.50 -11.34 0.73
N ASP A 4 9.55 -10.23 -0.03
CA ASP A 4 8.99 -8.96 0.42
C ASP A 4 7.46 -8.92 0.37
N ARG A 5 6.83 -9.62 -0.60
CA ARG A 5 5.36 -9.67 -0.74
C ARG A 5 4.68 -10.42 0.40
N ALA A 6 5.35 -11.41 0.99
CA ALA A 6 4.80 -12.20 2.10
C ALA A 6 4.71 -11.40 3.40
N SER A 7 5.54 -10.36 3.54
CA SER A 7 5.57 -9.48 4.71
C SER A 7 4.66 -8.26 4.58
N LEU A 8 3.96 -8.10 3.44
CA LEU A 8 3.05 -6.99 3.25
C LEU A 8 1.74 -7.22 4.03
N PRO A 9 1.19 -6.17 4.66
CA PRO A 9 -0.07 -6.26 5.39
C PRO A 9 -1.28 -6.46 4.47
N VAL A 10 -1.09 -6.32 3.16
CA VAL A 10 -2.15 -6.51 2.15
C VAL A 10 -1.79 -7.70 1.26
N PRO A 11 -2.62 -8.76 1.25
CA PRO A 11 -2.42 -9.90 0.38
C PRO A 11 -2.63 -9.49 -1.08
N GLU A 12 -1.77 -10.02 -1.96
CA GLU A 12 -1.80 -9.79 -3.41
C GLU A 12 -1.76 -8.32 -3.82
N PHE A 13 -1.17 -7.47 -2.98
CA PHE A 13 -1.16 -6.02 -3.14
C PHE A 13 -0.75 -5.53 -4.55
N ASP A 14 0.28 -6.14 -5.13
CA ASP A 14 0.78 -5.82 -6.47
C ASP A 14 -0.25 -6.07 -7.60
N LEU A 15 -1.13 -7.05 -7.40
CA LEU A 15 -2.21 -7.41 -8.33
C LEU A 15 -3.48 -6.56 -8.12
N LEU A 16 -3.55 -5.80 -7.02
CA LEU A 16 -4.74 -5.02 -6.72
C LEU A 16 -4.84 -3.78 -7.61
N PRO A 17 -6.04 -3.47 -8.11
CA PRO A 17 -6.29 -2.20 -8.76
C PRO A 17 -6.45 -1.08 -7.73
N ALA A 18 -6.01 0.14 -8.07
CA ALA A 18 -6.05 1.28 -7.15
C ALA A 18 -7.46 1.56 -6.59
N ARG A 19 -8.51 1.34 -7.39
CA ARG A 19 -9.91 1.48 -6.96
C ARG A 19 -10.32 0.58 -5.79
N CYS A 20 -9.66 -0.56 -5.59
CA CYS A 20 -9.98 -1.53 -4.53
C CYS A 20 -9.10 -1.35 -3.28
N LEU A 21 -8.05 -0.53 -3.35
CA LEU A 21 -7.17 -0.26 -2.21
C LEU A 21 -7.85 0.43 -1.03
N PRO A 22 -8.73 1.44 -1.20
CA PRO A 22 -9.32 2.16 -0.07
C PRO A 22 -9.97 1.23 0.96
N SER A 23 -10.73 0.23 0.49
CA SER A 23 -11.38 -0.76 1.36
C SER A 23 -10.41 -1.72 2.06
N ARG A 24 -9.21 -1.93 1.51
CA ARG A 24 -8.16 -2.77 2.11
C ARG A 24 -7.32 -1.99 3.12
N ILE A 25 -7.02 -0.74 2.82
CA ILE A 25 -6.16 0.12 3.67
C ILE A 25 -6.94 0.84 4.78
N GLN A 26 -8.27 0.75 4.79
CA GLN A 26 -9.09 1.32 5.86
C GLN A 26 -8.76 0.71 7.23
N ALA A 27 -8.46 -0.59 7.26
CA ALA A 27 -8.17 -1.32 8.49
C ALA A 27 -6.68 -1.28 8.86
N LEU A 28 -5.86 -0.55 8.08
CA LEU A 28 -4.43 -0.44 8.30
C LEU A 28 -4.08 0.79 9.13
N ASP A 29 -3.04 0.63 9.95
CA ASP A 29 -2.41 1.68 10.72
C ASP A 29 -1.37 2.45 9.90
N VAL A 30 -0.95 3.61 10.42
CA VAL A 30 0.00 4.50 9.74
C VAL A 30 1.30 3.79 9.35
N GLN A 31 1.85 2.93 10.22
CA GLN A 31 3.09 2.21 9.94
C GLN A 31 2.93 1.20 8.78
N GLN A 32 1.78 0.53 8.72
CA GLN A 32 1.47 -0.42 7.65
C GLN A 32 1.30 0.31 6.31
N VAL A 33 0.66 1.48 6.31
CA VAL A 33 0.53 2.32 5.12
C VAL A 33 1.90 2.83 4.65
N GLU A 34 2.78 3.26 5.56
CA GLU A 34 4.15 3.68 5.23
C GLU A 34 4.98 2.54 4.63
N GLN A 35 4.83 1.32 5.14
CA GLN A 35 5.48 0.14 4.57
C GLN A 35 5.02 -0.11 3.13
N LEU A 36 3.73 0.01 2.84
CA LEU A 36 3.19 -0.15 1.48
C LEU A 36 3.72 0.95 0.52
N ILE A 37 3.84 2.19 0.99
CA ILE A 37 4.41 3.29 0.20
C ILE A 37 5.88 2.99 -0.16
N GLY A 38 6.66 2.54 0.81
CA GLY A 38 8.05 2.15 0.61
C GLY A 38 8.17 1.00 -0.38
N TYR A 39 7.33 -0.02 -0.25
CA TYR A 39 7.29 -1.14 -1.18
C TYR A 39 6.95 -0.69 -2.61
N GLU A 40 5.88 0.08 -2.79
CA GLU A 40 5.47 0.57 -4.10
C GLU A 40 6.54 1.42 -4.77
N ARG A 41 7.15 2.34 -4.03
CA ARG A 41 8.21 3.21 -4.58
C ARG A 41 9.42 2.42 -5.10
N ASN A 42 9.71 1.26 -4.50
CA ASN A 42 10.85 0.42 -4.90
C ASN A 42 10.51 -0.60 -6.00
N HIS A 43 9.25 -1.00 -6.17
CA HIS A 43 8.90 -2.13 -7.04
C HIS A 43 8.10 -1.72 -8.29
N ALA A 44 6.90 -1.14 -8.11
CA ALA A 44 5.96 -0.92 -9.21
C ALA A 44 5.72 0.57 -9.53
N GLN A 45 6.02 1.46 -8.59
CA GLN A 45 5.96 2.92 -8.70
C GLN A 45 4.62 3.41 -9.28
N ARG A 46 3.51 2.75 -8.92
CA ARG A 46 2.18 3.07 -9.45
C ARG A 46 1.68 4.35 -8.82
N LEU A 47 1.66 5.44 -9.58
CA LEU A 47 1.28 6.77 -9.08
C LEU A 47 -0.14 6.80 -8.46
N GLU A 48 -1.11 6.11 -9.06
CA GLU A 48 -2.47 6.03 -8.52
C GLU A 48 -2.51 5.35 -7.14
N VAL A 49 -1.74 4.27 -6.97
CA VAL A 49 -1.64 3.52 -5.70
C VAL A 49 -0.96 4.37 -4.65
N LEU A 50 0.19 4.97 -5.00
CA LEU A 50 0.92 5.86 -4.12
C LEU A 50 0.06 7.02 -3.65
N ASN A 51 -0.71 7.65 -4.54
CA ASN A 51 -1.60 8.75 -4.18
C ASN A 51 -2.67 8.32 -3.16
N VAL A 52 -3.28 7.13 -3.35
CA VAL A 52 -4.25 6.57 -2.40
C VAL A 52 -3.61 6.29 -1.04
N LEU A 53 -2.40 5.72 -1.01
CA LEU A 53 -1.68 5.45 0.23
C LEU A 53 -1.24 6.73 0.95
N GLU A 54 -0.71 7.73 0.22
CA GLU A 54 -0.32 9.00 0.81
C GLU A 54 -1.53 9.75 1.38
N HIS A 55 -2.67 9.71 0.70
CA HIS A 55 -3.92 10.26 1.20
C HIS A 55 -4.35 9.58 2.51
N ARG A 56 -4.30 8.23 2.57
CA ARG A 56 -4.59 7.48 3.79
C ARG A 56 -3.61 7.81 4.92
N ARG A 57 -2.32 7.97 4.62
CA ARG A 57 -1.29 8.38 5.61
C ARG A 57 -1.62 9.74 6.23
N VAL A 58 -2.08 10.70 5.42
CA VAL A 58 -2.49 12.03 5.89
C VAL A 58 -3.74 11.94 6.78
N GLN A 59 -4.69 11.06 6.47
CA GLN A 59 -5.89 10.86 7.31
C GLN A 59 -5.62 10.19 8.67
N LEU A 60 -4.51 9.46 8.80
CA LEU A 60 -4.09 8.77 10.02
C LEU A 60 -3.14 9.59 10.90
N ARG A 61 -2.69 10.75 10.38
CA ARG A 61 -1.87 11.73 11.09
C ARG A 61 -2.75 12.72 11.84
#